data_AF-A0A929L2P8-F1
#
_entry.id   AF-A0A929L2P8-F1
#
_cell.length_a   1.000
_cell.length_b   1.000
_cell.length_c   1.000
_cell.angle_alpha   90.00
_cell.angle_beta   90.00
_cell.angle_gamma   90.00
#
_symmetry.space_group_name_H-M   'P 1'
#
loop_
_entity.id
_entity.type
_entity.pdbx_description
1 polymer ?
#
loop_
_entity_poly.entity_id
_entity_poly.type
_entity_poly.pdbx_seq_one_letter_code
_entity_poly.pdbx_strand_id
1 'polypeptide(L)'
;MPKTTVGDLERKFNYQQVTGTPKALERVITLPDINRPGLELAGYFTNSQTKRIIVIGGKEYRYIQDEMDEINQRRVFEFLTGEDTPCILITGTNHPCPPVLKEIADRKDFPVFETNRKTSQLMVNVTNYLDEQLAPSQLVHAELVRVYGIGVLITGASGTGKSEIVLDLVKRGHQLVADDRVDIFRIHNSLIGKTAQIISGYMELRGVGIIDVKRLFGITSVANSATINFEIALEPFNPDADYDRIGLEEKEYSEYLGIKIVKLRIPVTYGRPMGTIIETAVTNYLLQLDGFDSAKEFEQLVLKEIEKNRQD
;
A
#
# COMPACT_ATOMS: atom_id res chain seq x y z
N MET A 1 -13.86 -5.11 -5.47
CA MET A 1 -13.10 -5.22 -4.21
C MET A 1 -12.27 -6.48 -4.26
N PRO A 2 -10.96 -6.42 -3.99
CA PRO A 2 -10.17 -7.63 -3.76
C PRO A 2 -10.87 -8.46 -2.69
N LYS A 3 -11.02 -9.77 -2.94
CA LYS A 3 -11.60 -10.71 -1.99
C LYS A 3 -10.44 -11.52 -1.42
N THR A 4 -10.17 -11.35 -0.13
CA THR A 4 -9.24 -12.21 0.61
C THR A 4 -10.05 -13.25 1.36
N THR A 5 -9.61 -14.50 1.30
CA THR A 5 -10.27 -15.61 1.98
C THR A 5 -9.46 -16.08 3.18
N VAL A 6 -10.10 -16.86 4.06
CA VAL A 6 -9.41 -17.52 5.17
C VAL A 6 -8.31 -18.47 4.67
N GLY A 7 -8.51 -19.12 3.53
CA GLY A 7 -7.49 -19.95 2.89
C GLY A 7 -6.27 -19.16 2.38
N ASP A 8 -6.43 -17.89 1.98
CA ASP A 8 -5.30 -17.03 1.63
C ASP A 8 -4.45 -16.70 2.87
N LEU A 9 -5.13 -16.45 4.00
CA LEU A 9 -4.49 -16.19 5.29
C LEU A 9 -3.71 -17.41 5.79
N GLU A 10 -4.34 -18.60 5.74
CA GLU A 10 -3.72 -19.87 6.12
C GLU A 10 -2.45 -20.12 5.32
N ARG A 11 -2.52 -20.05 3.98
CA ARG A 11 -1.36 -20.27 3.10
C ARG A 11 -0.25 -19.24 3.31
N LYS A 12 -0.60 -17.98 3.59
CA LYS A 12 0.37 -16.91 3.80
C LYS A 12 1.20 -17.12 5.07
N PHE A 13 0.58 -17.59 6.14
CA PHE A 13 1.23 -17.69 7.45
C PHE A 13 1.57 -19.11 7.90
N ASN A 14 1.11 -20.11 7.13
CA ASN A 14 1.28 -21.54 7.39
C ASN A 14 0.79 -21.92 8.80
N TYR A 15 -0.45 -21.56 9.11
CA TYR A 15 -1.07 -21.89 10.38
C TYR A 15 -1.54 -23.34 10.40
N GLN A 16 -1.49 -23.98 11.56
CA GLN A 16 -1.97 -25.35 11.69
C GLN A 16 -3.50 -25.34 11.76
N GLN A 17 -4.16 -25.88 10.74
CA GLN A 17 -5.61 -26.02 10.74
C GLN A 17 -6.05 -27.15 11.67
N VAL A 18 -7.03 -26.85 12.54
CA VAL A 18 -7.61 -27.80 13.50
C VAL A 18 -8.96 -28.33 13.01
N THR A 19 -9.79 -27.42 12.49
CA THR A 19 -11.16 -27.70 12.03
C THR A 19 -11.46 -26.93 10.74
N GLY A 20 -12.61 -27.22 10.13
CA GLY A 20 -13.06 -26.62 8.88
C GLY A 20 -12.66 -27.45 7.66
N THR A 21 -13.56 -27.58 6.70
CA THR A 21 -13.33 -28.23 5.42
C THR A 21 -12.70 -27.24 4.42
N PRO A 22 -12.30 -27.67 3.22
CA PRO A 22 -11.87 -26.74 2.16
C PRO A 22 -12.90 -25.65 1.85
N LYS A 23 -14.20 -25.94 2.01
CA LYS A 23 -15.28 -24.95 1.83
C LYS A 23 -15.25 -23.88 2.92
N ALA A 24 -14.95 -24.25 4.16
CA ALA A 24 -14.79 -23.31 5.27
C ALA A 24 -13.65 -22.31 5.04
N LEU A 25 -12.62 -22.69 4.27
CA LEU A 25 -11.50 -21.80 3.92
C LEU A 25 -11.87 -20.74 2.89
N GLU A 26 -12.97 -20.90 2.15
CA GLU A 26 -13.47 -19.92 1.18
C GLU A 26 -14.19 -18.72 1.83
N ARG A 27 -14.38 -18.75 3.16
CA ARG A 27 -14.96 -17.64 3.92
C ARG A 27 -14.17 -16.35 3.65
N VAL A 28 -14.90 -15.28 3.35
CA VAL A 28 -14.31 -13.99 2.95
C VAL A 28 -13.99 -13.16 4.19
N ILE A 29 -12.80 -12.57 4.19
CA ILE A 29 -12.38 -11.59 5.19
C ILE A 29 -12.64 -10.20 4.61
N THR A 30 -13.46 -9.41 5.29
CA THR A 30 -13.86 -8.07 4.83
C THR A 30 -13.24 -6.94 5.63
N LEU A 31 -12.71 -7.23 6.83
CA LEU A 31 -12.12 -6.25 7.72
C LEU A 31 -10.69 -6.68 8.12
N PRO A 32 -9.72 -5.76 8.15
CA PRO A 32 -8.36 -6.04 8.59
C PRO A 32 -8.22 -6.12 10.12
N ASP A 33 -9.19 -5.54 10.84
CA ASP A 33 -9.22 -5.53 12.30
C ASP A 33 -9.40 -6.93 12.88
N ILE A 34 -8.78 -7.12 14.05
CA ILE A 34 -8.85 -8.36 14.83
C ILE A 34 -9.70 -8.12 16.08
N ASN A 35 -10.47 -9.12 16.49
CA ASN A 35 -11.18 -9.14 17.77
C ASN A 35 -10.47 -10.04 18.79
N ARG A 36 -10.28 -9.53 20.01
CA ARG A 36 -9.88 -10.34 21.17
C ARG A 36 -11.10 -10.49 22.08
N PRO A 37 -11.67 -11.70 22.22
CA PRO A 37 -13.04 -11.88 22.70
C PRO A 37 -13.17 -11.78 24.23
N GLY A 38 -12.50 -10.84 24.89
CA GLY A 38 -12.45 -10.78 26.37
C GLY A 38 -13.83 -10.55 27.00
N LEU A 39 -14.62 -9.62 26.45
CA LEU A 39 -15.96 -9.31 26.96
C LEU A 39 -16.97 -10.39 26.55
N GLU A 40 -16.82 -10.94 25.35
CA GLU A 40 -17.65 -12.04 24.86
C GLU A 40 -17.47 -13.29 25.71
N LEU A 41 -16.23 -13.59 26.13
CA LEU A 41 -15.94 -14.69 27.06
C LEU A 41 -16.58 -14.48 28.43
N ALA A 42 -16.73 -13.23 28.87
CA ALA A 42 -17.48 -12.88 30.08
C ALA A 42 -19.02 -12.83 29.87
N GLY A 43 -19.51 -13.16 28.68
CA GLY A 43 -20.94 -13.23 28.35
C GLY A 43 -21.58 -11.93 27.89
N TYR A 44 -20.79 -10.89 27.57
CA TYR A 44 -21.28 -9.63 27.01
C TYR A 44 -21.13 -9.62 25.48
N PHE A 45 -22.26 -9.71 24.76
CA PHE A 45 -22.30 -9.82 23.29
C PHE A 45 -22.80 -8.55 22.58
N THR A 46 -23.28 -7.56 23.34
CA THR A 46 -23.86 -6.34 22.77
C THR A 46 -22.78 -5.56 22.02
N ASN A 47 -23.07 -5.20 20.76
CA ASN A 47 -22.13 -4.49 19.87
C ASN A 47 -20.84 -5.25 19.52
N SER A 48 -20.81 -6.58 19.70
CA SER A 48 -19.67 -7.39 19.29
C SER A 48 -19.47 -7.35 17.77
N GLN A 49 -18.21 -7.19 17.36
CA GLN A 49 -17.80 -7.07 15.96
C GLN A 49 -17.52 -8.45 15.35
N THR A 50 -18.57 -9.15 14.92
CA THR A 50 -18.50 -10.53 14.44
C THR A 50 -17.74 -10.68 13.12
N LYS A 51 -17.64 -9.65 12.28
CA LYS A 51 -16.97 -9.71 10.97
C LYS A 51 -15.43 -9.75 11.04
N ARG A 52 -14.86 -9.73 12.24
CA ARG A 52 -13.41 -9.69 12.48
C ARG A 52 -12.87 -11.08 12.77
N ILE A 53 -11.61 -11.31 12.39
CA ILE A 53 -10.90 -12.51 12.82
C ILE A 53 -10.80 -12.49 14.34
N ILE A 54 -11.09 -13.62 14.98
CA ILE A 54 -10.98 -13.74 16.44
C ILE A 54 -9.62 -14.31 16.78
N VAL A 55 -8.92 -13.67 17.72
CA VAL A 55 -7.65 -14.17 18.26
C VAL A 55 -7.82 -14.51 19.74
N ILE A 56 -7.60 -15.78 20.06
CA ILE A 56 -7.51 -16.29 21.44
C ILE A 56 -6.03 -16.26 21.83
N GLY A 57 -5.68 -15.27 22.65
CA GLY A 57 -4.37 -15.13 23.25
C GLY A 57 -4.23 -15.94 24.54
N GLY A 58 -3.05 -15.86 25.16
CA GLY A 58 -2.80 -16.58 26.42
C GLY A 58 -3.71 -16.16 27.58
N LYS A 59 -4.18 -14.90 27.60
CA LYS A 59 -5.12 -14.42 28.64
C LYS A 59 -6.51 -15.04 28.45
N GLU A 60 -7.04 -14.96 27.23
CA GLU A 60 -8.32 -15.55 26.87
C GLU A 60 -8.29 -17.07 27.04
N TYR A 61 -7.19 -17.70 26.62
CA TYR A 61 -7.01 -19.15 26.76
C TYR A 61 -7.07 -19.59 28.22
N ARG A 62 -6.33 -18.93 29.11
CA ARG A 62 -6.38 -19.24 30.55
C ARG A 62 -7.76 -18.98 31.14
N TYR A 63 -8.41 -17.89 30.78
CA TYR A 63 -9.77 -17.62 31.25
C TYR A 63 -10.74 -18.74 30.84
N ILE A 64 -10.65 -19.23 29.59
CA ILE A 64 -11.45 -20.37 29.10
C ILE A 64 -11.19 -21.64 29.92
N GLN A 65 -9.92 -21.92 30.24
CA GLN A 65 -9.52 -23.14 30.93
C GLN A 65 -9.80 -23.11 32.44
N ASP A 66 -9.52 -21.98 33.08
CA ASP A 66 -9.47 -21.85 34.53
C ASP A 66 -10.83 -21.41 35.12
N GLU A 67 -11.61 -20.60 34.40
CA GLU A 67 -12.81 -19.93 34.93
C GLU A 67 -14.13 -20.37 34.28
N MET A 68 -14.11 -20.83 33.03
CA MET A 68 -15.35 -21.11 32.28
C MET A 68 -15.80 -22.57 32.42
N ASP A 69 -17.03 -22.76 32.91
CA ASP A 69 -17.72 -24.06 32.81
C ASP A 69 -18.17 -24.38 31.38
N GLU A 70 -18.57 -25.63 31.14
CA GLU A 70 -18.96 -26.08 29.80
C GLU A 70 -20.19 -25.32 29.26
N ILE A 71 -21.12 -24.94 30.12
CA ILE A 71 -22.34 -24.21 29.73
C ILE A 71 -21.97 -22.83 29.17
N ASN A 72 -21.12 -22.09 29.87
CA ASN A 72 -20.64 -20.79 29.41
C ASN A 72 -19.76 -20.93 28.17
N GLN A 73 -18.87 -21.92 28.12
CA GLN A 73 -18.06 -22.20 26.92
C GLN A 73 -18.94 -22.44 25.69
N ARG A 74 -19.95 -23.31 25.80
CA ARG A 74 -20.88 -23.59 24.70
C ARG A 74 -21.59 -22.31 24.26
N ARG A 75 -22.16 -21.56 25.21
CA ARG A 75 -22.87 -20.30 24.91
C ARG A 75 -21.98 -19.31 24.15
N VAL A 76 -20.73 -19.12 24.59
CA VAL A 76 -19.82 -18.16 23.95
C VAL A 76 -19.33 -18.67 22.61
N PHE A 77 -18.89 -19.92 22.50
CA PHE A 77 -18.37 -20.46 21.24
C PHE A 77 -19.46 -20.56 20.17
N GLU A 78 -20.72 -20.80 20.55
CA GLU A 78 -21.85 -20.70 19.63
C GLU A 78 -21.97 -19.31 19.00
N PHE A 79 -21.75 -18.26 19.80
CA PHE A 79 -21.77 -16.89 19.33
C PHE A 79 -20.54 -16.53 18.48
N LEU A 80 -19.33 -16.88 18.95
CA LEU A 80 -18.08 -16.55 18.27
C LEU A 80 -17.93 -17.26 16.92
N THR A 81 -18.51 -18.46 16.76
CA THR A 81 -18.52 -19.24 15.51
C THR A 81 -19.72 -18.91 14.60
N GLY A 82 -20.18 -17.66 14.63
CA GLY A 82 -21.28 -17.19 13.79
C GLY A 82 -20.95 -17.15 12.29
N GLU A 83 -21.99 -17.05 11.46
CA GLU A 83 -21.86 -17.05 9.98
C GLU A 83 -21.06 -15.87 9.42
N ASP A 84 -20.96 -14.76 10.15
CA ASP A 84 -20.17 -13.59 9.74
C ASP A 84 -18.71 -13.66 10.19
N THR A 85 -18.37 -14.52 11.15
CA THR A 85 -17.01 -14.60 11.71
C THR A 85 -16.09 -15.36 10.76
N PRO A 86 -14.98 -14.77 10.28
CA PRO A 86 -14.14 -15.47 9.31
C PRO A 86 -13.52 -16.75 9.87
N CYS A 87 -12.77 -16.64 10.97
CA CYS A 87 -12.07 -17.75 11.63
C CYS A 87 -11.67 -17.40 13.06
N ILE A 88 -11.22 -18.41 13.82
CA ILE A 88 -10.59 -18.25 15.13
C ILE A 88 -9.11 -18.69 15.04
N LEU A 89 -8.22 -17.85 15.54
CA LEU A 89 -6.78 -18.12 15.67
C LEU A 89 -6.42 -18.26 17.14
N ILE A 90 -5.89 -19.43 17.53
CA ILE A 90 -5.41 -19.71 18.88
C ILE A 90 -3.90 -19.56 18.89
N THR A 91 -3.40 -18.71 19.79
CA THR A 91 -1.99 -18.31 19.83
C THR A 91 -1.32 -18.73 21.12
N GLY A 92 -0.02 -19.07 21.01
CA GLY A 92 0.84 -19.39 22.13
C GLY A 92 1.23 -20.86 22.18
N THR A 93 2.27 -21.15 22.96
CA THR A 93 2.78 -22.51 23.12
C THR A 93 1.90 -23.29 24.07
N ASN A 94 1.57 -24.55 23.72
CA ASN A 94 0.74 -25.44 24.53
C ASN A 94 -0.69 -24.91 24.79
N HIS A 95 -1.26 -24.21 23.81
CA HIS A 95 -2.67 -23.81 23.84
C HIS A 95 -3.46 -24.58 22.76
N PRO A 96 -3.71 -25.89 22.95
CA PRO A 96 -4.54 -26.66 22.02
C PRO A 96 -5.97 -26.13 22.00
N CYS A 97 -6.67 -26.30 20.88
CA CYS A 97 -8.07 -25.92 20.75
C CYS A 97 -8.92 -26.53 21.87
N PRO A 98 -9.68 -25.71 22.64
CA PRO A 98 -10.59 -26.23 23.67
C PRO A 98 -11.55 -27.28 23.07
N PRO A 99 -11.82 -28.40 23.77
CA PRO A 99 -12.67 -29.48 23.23
C PRO A 99 -14.06 -29.01 22.84
N VAL A 100 -14.68 -28.13 23.64
CA VAL A 100 -16.01 -27.56 23.37
C VAL A 100 -15.99 -26.70 22.11
N LEU A 101 -14.94 -25.89 21.92
CA LEU A 101 -14.78 -25.08 20.71
C LEU A 101 -14.62 -25.99 19.49
N LYS A 102 -13.80 -27.04 19.59
CA LYS A 102 -13.57 -27.99 18.51
C LYS A 102 -14.87 -28.69 18.08
N GLU A 103 -15.65 -29.19 19.03
CA GLU A 103 -16.94 -29.84 18.78
C GLU A 103 -17.90 -28.92 18.02
N ILE A 104 -18.05 -27.67 18.47
CA ILE A 104 -18.92 -26.68 17.84
C ILE A 104 -18.40 -26.30 16.44
N ALA A 105 -17.08 -26.11 16.31
CA ALA A 105 -16.45 -25.74 15.05
C ALA A 105 -16.57 -26.85 14.00
N ASP A 106 -16.38 -28.11 14.37
CA ASP A 106 -16.59 -29.26 13.48
C ASP A 106 -18.06 -29.35 13.04
N ARG A 107 -19.01 -29.17 13.98
CA ARG A 107 -20.44 -29.22 13.67
C ARG A 107 -20.89 -28.10 12.72
N LYS A 108 -20.28 -26.91 12.82
CA LYS A 108 -20.60 -25.74 11.98
C LYS A 108 -19.74 -25.61 10.72
N ASP A 109 -18.79 -26.51 10.52
CA ASP A 109 -17.76 -26.37 9.48
C ASP A 109 -17.04 -25.02 9.57
N PHE A 110 -16.57 -24.67 10.77
CA PHE A 110 -15.92 -23.41 11.07
C PHE A 110 -14.39 -23.57 11.15
N PRO A 111 -13.61 -22.69 10.51
CA PRO A 111 -12.16 -22.82 10.49
C PRO A 111 -11.53 -22.29 11.78
N VAL A 112 -10.82 -23.17 12.48
CA VAL A 112 -9.99 -22.86 13.66
C VAL A 112 -8.54 -23.21 13.35
N PHE A 113 -7.63 -22.30 13.68
CA PHE A 113 -6.20 -22.51 13.51
C PHE A 113 -5.42 -22.32 14.80
N GLU A 114 -4.30 -23.02 14.90
CA GLU A 114 -3.34 -22.95 15.99
C GLU A 114 -2.00 -22.43 15.50
N THR A 115 -1.31 -21.68 16.37
CA THR A 115 0.05 -21.22 16.11
C THR A 115 0.84 -20.93 17.37
N ASN A 116 2.11 -21.32 17.36
CA ASN A 116 3.06 -21.04 18.44
C ASN A 116 3.59 -19.59 18.42
N ARG A 117 3.11 -18.73 17.52
CA ARG A 117 3.53 -17.33 17.45
C ARG A 117 2.99 -16.52 18.62
N LYS A 118 3.75 -15.50 19.04
CA LYS A 118 3.29 -14.55 20.06
C LYS A 118 2.06 -13.77 19.56
N THR A 119 1.04 -13.62 20.40
CA THR A 119 -0.22 -12.94 20.07
C THR A 119 -0.01 -11.55 19.47
N SER A 120 0.88 -10.73 20.06
CA SER A 120 1.16 -9.37 19.57
C SER A 120 1.77 -9.35 18.17
N GLN A 121 2.72 -10.25 17.90
CA GLN A 121 3.34 -10.37 16.58
C GLN A 121 2.35 -10.92 15.55
N LEU A 122 1.50 -11.87 15.93
CA LEU A 122 0.45 -12.37 15.06
C LEU A 122 -0.49 -11.25 14.65
N MET A 123 -0.99 -10.48 15.62
CA MET A 123 -1.92 -9.39 15.36
C MET A 123 -1.35 -8.38 14.36
N VAL A 124 -0.13 -7.89 14.57
CA VAL A 124 0.52 -6.94 13.65
C VAL A 124 0.67 -7.54 12.25
N ASN A 125 1.14 -8.78 12.15
CA ASN A 125 1.37 -9.41 10.85
C ASN A 125 0.06 -9.65 10.07
N VAL A 126 -0.97 -10.13 10.74
CA VAL A 126 -2.29 -10.39 10.14
C VAL A 126 -2.93 -9.08 9.72
N THR A 127 -2.96 -8.08 10.60
CA THR A 127 -3.52 -6.76 10.27
C THR A 127 -2.80 -6.12 9.08
N ASN A 128 -1.46 -6.08 9.09
CA ASN A 128 -0.69 -5.54 7.95
C ASN A 128 -0.99 -6.27 6.64
N TYR A 129 -1.05 -7.61 6.68
CA TYR A 129 -1.37 -8.39 5.48
C TYR A 129 -2.77 -8.07 4.97
N LEU A 130 -3.77 -7.99 5.85
CA LEU A 130 -5.14 -7.69 5.46
C LEU A 130 -5.31 -6.24 5.01
N ASP A 131 -4.61 -5.29 5.62
CA ASP A 131 -4.58 -3.89 5.16
C ASP A 131 -4.03 -3.80 3.73
N GLU A 132 -2.99 -4.57 3.40
CA GLU A 132 -2.48 -4.63 2.03
C GLU A 132 -3.47 -5.27 1.06
N GLN A 133 -4.14 -6.36 1.45
CA GLN A 133 -5.05 -7.06 0.55
C GLN A 133 -6.39 -6.36 0.36
N LEU A 134 -6.89 -5.69 1.40
CA LEU A 134 -8.18 -5.00 1.42
C LEU A 134 -8.05 -3.49 1.14
N ALA A 135 -6.82 -3.02 0.85
CA ALA A 135 -6.51 -1.63 0.57
C ALA A 135 -7.48 -1.01 -0.44
N PRO A 136 -8.06 0.18 -0.14
CA PRO A 136 -8.75 0.97 -1.14
C PRO A 136 -7.84 1.21 -2.34
N SER A 137 -8.41 1.12 -3.55
CA SER A 137 -7.67 1.29 -4.79
C SER A 137 -8.41 2.12 -5.81
N GLN A 138 -7.65 2.77 -6.68
CA GLN A 138 -8.15 3.49 -7.84
C GLN A 138 -7.18 3.34 -9.02
N LEU A 139 -7.72 3.41 -10.22
CA LEU A 139 -6.94 3.39 -11.46
C LEU A 139 -6.60 4.81 -11.89
N VAL A 140 -5.34 5.06 -12.26
CA VAL A 140 -4.88 6.34 -12.81
C VAL A 140 -4.16 6.10 -14.14
N HIS A 141 -4.48 6.94 -15.13
CA HIS A 141 -3.77 6.97 -16.41
C HIS A 141 -2.49 7.80 -16.30
N ALA A 142 -1.36 7.12 -16.14
CA ALA A 142 -0.07 7.72 -15.84
C ALA A 142 1.05 6.71 -16.09
N GLU A 143 2.29 7.18 -15.98
CA GLU A 143 3.46 6.32 -15.87
C GLU A 143 3.99 6.39 -14.44
N LEU A 144 4.46 5.26 -13.92
CA LEU A 144 5.07 5.20 -12.59
C LEU A 144 6.50 4.70 -12.73
N VAL A 145 7.43 5.51 -12.24
CA VAL A 145 8.87 5.22 -12.29
C VAL A 145 9.52 5.41 -10.93
N ARG A 146 10.58 4.66 -10.65
CA ARG A 146 11.45 4.90 -9.51
C ARG A 146 12.69 5.66 -9.96
N VAL A 147 12.78 6.93 -9.59
CA VAL A 147 13.92 7.81 -9.87
C VAL A 147 14.67 8.03 -8.57
N TYR A 148 15.94 7.64 -8.52
CA TYR A 148 16.77 7.66 -7.29
C TYR A 148 16.07 6.99 -6.07
N GLY A 149 15.27 5.96 -6.33
CA GLY A 149 14.54 5.22 -5.30
C GLY A 149 13.17 5.80 -4.94
N ILE A 150 12.85 7.03 -5.35
CA ILE A 150 11.56 7.71 -5.13
C ILE A 150 10.56 7.32 -6.22
N GLY A 151 9.33 6.97 -5.83
CA GLY A 151 8.27 6.72 -6.81
C GLY A 151 7.68 8.03 -7.31
N VAL A 152 7.83 8.26 -8.61
CA VAL A 152 7.37 9.45 -9.33
C VAL A 152 6.24 9.05 -10.27
N LEU A 153 5.07 9.62 -10.04
CA LEU A 153 3.92 9.48 -10.92
C LEU A 153 4.01 10.55 -12.02
N ILE A 154 4.20 10.14 -13.26
CA ILE A 154 4.28 11.03 -14.41
C ILE A 154 2.92 11.08 -15.09
N THR A 155 2.24 12.21 -14.96
CA THR A 155 0.93 12.46 -15.56
C THR A 155 1.07 13.40 -16.76
N GLY A 156 0.06 13.46 -17.62
CA GLY A 156 0.08 14.33 -18.80
C GLY A 156 -0.84 13.83 -19.90
N ALA A 157 -1.15 14.70 -20.86
CA ALA A 157 -2.02 14.35 -21.98
C ALA A 157 -1.46 13.19 -22.82
N SER A 158 -2.34 12.53 -23.59
CA SER A 158 -1.90 11.51 -24.54
C SER A 158 -1.04 12.17 -25.63
N GLY A 159 0.09 11.54 -25.96
CA GLY A 159 1.02 12.06 -26.97
C GLY A 159 1.99 13.16 -26.48
N THR A 160 2.01 13.48 -25.18
CA THR A 160 3.01 14.40 -24.59
C THR A 160 4.43 13.79 -24.53
N GLY A 161 4.60 12.53 -24.94
CA GLY A 161 5.90 11.85 -24.97
C GLY A 161 6.30 11.20 -23.65
N LYS A 162 5.32 10.88 -22.78
CA LYS A 162 5.57 10.28 -21.45
C LYS A 162 6.45 9.02 -21.57
N SER A 163 6.05 8.08 -22.42
CA SER A 163 6.69 6.77 -22.54
C SER A 163 8.10 6.88 -23.08
N GLU A 164 8.34 7.79 -24.04
CA GLU A 164 9.67 8.09 -24.54
C GLU A 164 10.58 8.71 -23.47
N ILE A 165 10.04 9.58 -22.61
CA ILE A 165 10.77 10.19 -21.50
C ILE A 165 11.08 9.14 -20.43
N VAL A 166 10.14 8.27 -20.09
CA VAL A 166 10.37 7.18 -19.13
C VAL A 166 11.36 6.15 -19.66
N LEU A 167 11.34 5.85 -20.95
CA LEU A 167 12.36 5.00 -21.56
C LEU A 167 13.76 5.63 -21.42
N ASP A 168 13.90 6.96 -21.59
CA ASP A 168 15.16 7.66 -21.35
C ASP A 168 15.62 7.54 -19.89
N LEU A 169 14.69 7.69 -18.93
CA LEU A 169 14.98 7.47 -17.51
C LEU A 169 15.43 6.03 -17.23
N VAL A 170 14.79 5.03 -17.83
CA VAL A 170 15.20 3.63 -17.68
C VAL A 170 16.60 3.40 -18.23
N LYS A 171 16.94 3.98 -19.38
CA LYS A 171 18.30 3.93 -19.95
C LYS A 171 19.36 4.55 -19.04
N ARG A 172 18.97 5.51 -18.21
CA ARG A 172 19.83 6.16 -17.18
C ARG A 172 19.94 5.35 -15.89
N GLY A 173 19.28 4.19 -15.79
CA GLY A 173 19.36 3.29 -14.65
C GLY A 173 18.17 3.36 -13.69
N HIS A 174 17.12 4.12 -14.03
CA HIS A 174 15.88 4.16 -13.24
C HIS A 174 14.98 2.97 -13.56
N GLN A 175 13.94 2.77 -12.76
CA GLN A 175 13.09 1.57 -12.86
C GLN A 175 11.67 1.91 -13.30
N LEU A 176 11.17 1.24 -14.34
CA LEU A 176 9.77 1.26 -14.71
C LEU A 176 8.95 0.42 -13.72
N VAL A 177 7.84 0.97 -13.22
CA VAL A 177 6.87 0.24 -12.39
C VAL A 177 5.60 -0.05 -13.17
N ALA A 178 5.09 0.95 -13.89
CA ALA A 178 3.87 0.86 -14.66
C ALA A 178 3.89 1.85 -15.84
N ASP A 179 3.35 1.40 -16.97
CA ASP A 179 3.15 2.21 -18.18
C ASP A 179 1.65 2.32 -18.48
N ASP A 180 1.17 3.54 -18.76
CA ASP A 180 -0.23 3.96 -19.02
C ASP A 180 -1.29 3.65 -17.93
N ARG A 181 -1.23 2.48 -17.29
CA ARG A 181 -2.20 2.00 -16.31
C ARG A 181 -1.53 1.78 -14.95
N VAL A 182 -1.77 2.70 -14.02
CA VAL A 182 -1.30 2.61 -12.63
C VAL A 182 -2.48 2.30 -11.71
N ASP A 183 -2.45 1.12 -11.09
CA ASP A 183 -3.34 0.79 -9.97
C ASP A 183 -2.70 1.35 -8.69
N ILE A 184 -3.33 2.37 -8.08
CA ILE A 184 -2.89 3.02 -6.85
C ILE A 184 -3.68 2.44 -5.67
N PHE A 185 -2.97 2.05 -4.61
CA PHE A 185 -3.50 1.51 -3.38
C PHE A 185 -3.16 2.42 -2.22
N ARG A 186 -4.11 2.64 -1.30
CA ARG A 186 -3.81 3.28 -0.02
C ARG A 186 -3.53 2.21 1.01
N ILE A 187 -2.28 2.13 1.46
CA ILE A 187 -1.85 1.23 2.53
C ILE A 187 -1.37 2.11 3.67
N HIS A 188 -2.12 2.12 4.77
CA HIS A 188 -1.93 3.07 5.87
C HIS A 188 -1.95 4.55 5.37
N ASN A 189 -0.83 5.26 5.54
CA ASN A 189 -0.62 6.66 5.15
C ASN A 189 0.29 6.79 3.92
N SER A 190 0.37 5.74 3.10
CA SER A 190 1.18 5.74 1.89
C SER A 190 0.38 5.29 0.69
N LEU A 191 0.71 5.86 -0.46
CA LEU A 191 0.19 5.43 -1.76
C LEU A 191 1.18 4.46 -2.37
N ILE A 192 0.74 3.24 -2.66
CA ILE A 192 1.54 2.24 -3.37
C ILE A 192 0.97 2.09 -4.77
N GLY A 193 1.79 2.33 -5.78
CA GLY A 193 1.43 2.11 -7.18
C GLY A 193 2.03 0.83 -7.73
N LYS A 194 1.27 0.13 -8.56
CA LYS A 194 1.70 -1.02 -9.35
C LYS A 194 0.86 -1.13 -10.62
N THR A 195 1.18 -2.10 -11.47
CA THR A 195 0.33 -2.46 -12.62
C THR A 195 -0.07 -3.94 -12.56
N ALA A 196 -0.95 -4.35 -13.46
CA ALA A 196 -1.35 -5.76 -13.57
C ALA A 196 -0.15 -6.62 -14.01
N GLN A 197 0.03 -7.79 -13.40
CA GLN A 197 1.18 -8.66 -13.65
C GLN A 197 1.40 -8.99 -15.14
N ILE A 198 0.31 -9.13 -15.91
CA ILE A 198 0.35 -9.46 -17.33
C ILE A 198 1.01 -8.38 -18.19
N ILE A 199 0.89 -7.10 -17.81
CA ILE A 199 1.49 -5.96 -18.52
C ILE A 199 2.72 -5.39 -17.81
N SER A 200 3.13 -5.98 -16.68
CA SER A 200 4.29 -5.51 -15.92
C SER A 200 5.58 -5.63 -16.75
N GLY A 201 6.30 -4.51 -16.87
CA GLY A 201 7.55 -4.42 -17.64
C GLY A 201 7.36 -4.28 -19.15
N TYR A 202 6.12 -4.25 -19.65
CA TYR A 202 5.83 -3.88 -21.03
C TYR A 202 5.57 -2.38 -21.14
N MET A 203 5.91 -1.82 -22.29
CA MET A 203 5.67 -0.41 -22.62
C MET A 203 5.27 -0.29 -24.09
N GLU A 204 4.33 0.59 -24.41
CA GLU A 204 4.01 0.95 -25.81
C GLU A 204 4.85 2.16 -26.25
N LEU A 205 5.58 2.01 -27.36
CA LEU A 205 6.29 3.13 -27.99
C LEU A 205 5.73 3.39 -29.39
N ARG A 206 5.32 4.64 -29.65
CA ARG A 206 4.77 5.02 -30.94
C ARG A 206 5.81 4.84 -32.05
N GLY A 207 5.40 4.20 -33.13
CA GLY A 207 6.27 3.88 -34.27
C GLY A 207 7.17 2.65 -34.07
N VAL A 208 7.23 2.08 -32.87
CA VAL A 208 7.99 0.86 -32.57
C VAL A 208 7.06 -0.30 -32.22
N GLY A 209 6.02 -0.04 -31.42
CA GLY A 209 5.11 -1.05 -30.87
C GLY A 209 5.40 -1.37 -29.40
N ILE A 210 4.90 -2.51 -28.93
CA ILE A 210 5.07 -2.97 -27.55
C ILE A 210 6.49 -3.53 -27.36
N ILE A 211 7.18 -3.08 -26.32
CA ILE A 211 8.51 -3.54 -25.95
C ILE A 211 8.52 -4.18 -24.56
N ASP A 212 9.42 -5.15 -24.34
CA ASP A 212 9.71 -5.74 -23.02
C ASP A 212 10.94 -5.06 -22.43
N VAL A 213 10.71 -4.11 -21.52
CA VAL A 213 11.75 -3.27 -20.90
C VAL A 213 12.72 -4.15 -20.10
N LYS A 214 12.21 -5.17 -19.41
CA LYS A 214 13.00 -6.10 -18.60
C LYS A 214 13.98 -6.91 -19.45
N ARG A 215 13.59 -7.34 -20.65
CA ARG A 215 14.48 -8.04 -21.58
C ARG A 215 15.51 -7.12 -22.23
N LEU A 216 15.12 -5.88 -22.53
CA LEU A 216 15.99 -4.92 -23.21
C LEU A 216 17.07 -4.32 -22.27
N PHE A 217 16.70 -4.02 -21.02
CA PHE A 217 17.56 -3.28 -20.08
C PHE A 217 17.88 -4.06 -18.80
N GLY A 218 17.45 -5.33 -18.71
CA GLY A 218 17.77 -6.24 -17.62
C GLY A 218 16.76 -6.20 -16.46
N ILE A 219 16.87 -7.17 -15.54
CA ILE A 219 15.94 -7.34 -14.42
C ILE A 219 15.85 -6.12 -13.49
N THR A 220 16.91 -5.33 -13.39
CA THR A 220 16.97 -4.14 -12.53
C THR A 220 16.24 -2.93 -13.11
N SER A 221 15.86 -2.96 -14.39
CA SER A 221 15.16 -1.86 -15.07
C SER A 221 13.66 -1.77 -14.74
N VAL A 222 13.13 -2.76 -14.01
CA VAL A 222 11.72 -2.82 -13.63
C VAL A 222 11.57 -3.05 -12.13
N ALA A 223 10.48 -2.54 -11.56
CA ALA A 223 10.08 -2.79 -10.19
C ALA A 223 8.60 -3.19 -10.12
N ASN A 224 8.25 -4.12 -9.23
CA ASN A 224 6.87 -4.63 -9.13
C ASN A 224 5.89 -3.60 -8.55
N SER A 225 6.40 -2.66 -7.76
CA SER A 225 5.63 -1.60 -7.09
C SER A 225 6.55 -0.46 -6.66
N ALA A 226 5.98 0.70 -6.40
CA ALA A 226 6.66 1.81 -5.74
C ALA A 226 5.71 2.59 -4.83
N THR A 227 6.25 3.15 -3.75
CA THR A 227 5.57 4.18 -2.98
C THR A 227 5.55 5.46 -3.80
N ILE A 228 4.37 6.04 -4.04
CA ILE A 228 4.19 7.28 -4.78
C ILE A 228 4.38 8.44 -3.81
N ASN A 229 5.43 9.24 -4.05
CA ASN A 229 5.78 10.37 -3.19
C ASN A 229 5.62 11.72 -3.91
N PHE A 230 5.77 11.72 -5.23
CA PHE A 230 5.88 12.91 -6.04
C PHE A 230 5.17 12.73 -7.38
N GLU A 231 4.40 13.73 -7.81
CA GLU A 231 3.80 13.78 -9.13
C GLU A 231 4.50 14.81 -10.00
N ILE A 232 4.86 14.40 -11.22
CA ILE A 232 5.30 15.31 -12.27
C ILE A 232 4.24 15.33 -13.37
N ALA A 233 3.56 16.47 -13.52
CA ALA A 233 2.57 16.68 -14.56
C ALA A 233 3.24 17.31 -15.79
N LEU A 234 3.32 16.55 -16.87
CA LEU A 234 3.83 17.02 -18.15
C LEU A 234 2.74 17.75 -18.92
N GLU A 235 3.04 18.96 -19.35
CA GLU A 235 2.10 19.83 -20.07
C GLU A 235 2.70 20.32 -21.39
N PRO A 236 1.89 20.54 -22.43
CA PRO A 236 2.36 21.26 -23.61
C PRO A 236 2.89 22.64 -23.21
N PHE A 237 4.00 23.05 -23.81
CA PHE A 237 4.51 24.39 -23.59
C PHE A 237 3.51 25.45 -24.04
N ASN A 238 3.19 26.36 -23.14
CA ASN A 238 2.35 27.52 -23.39
C ASN A 238 3.18 28.79 -23.13
N PRO A 239 3.46 29.62 -24.14
CA PRO A 239 4.22 30.87 -23.95
C PRO A 239 3.51 31.87 -23.03
N ASP A 240 2.20 31.77 -22.87
CA ASP A 240 1.39 32.63 -22.01
C ASP A 240 1.25 32.10 -20.57
N ALA A 241 1.74 30.89 -20.29
CA ALA A 241 1.73 30.33 -18.94
C ALA A 241 2.91 30.92 -18.13
N ASP A 242 2.61 31.36 -16.91
CA ASP A 242 3.65 31.71 -15.96
C ASP A 242 4.21 30.42 -15.37
N TYR A 243 5.38 30.01 -15.85
CA TYR A 243 6.13 28.90 -15.27
C TYR A 243 6.98 29.44 -14.14
N ASP A 244 6.83 28.89 -12.93
CA ASP A 244 7.63 29.29 -11.77
C ASP A 244 9.13 29.23 -12.13
N ARG A 245 9.74 30.42 -12.14
CA ARG A 245 11.14 30.62 -12.57
C ARG A 245 12.12 30.54 -11.41
N ILE A 246 11.63 30.58 -10.17
CA ILE A 246 12.45 30.76 -8.97
C ILE A 246 12.21 29.63 -7.95
N GLY A 247 11.08 28.92 -8.04
CA GLY A 247 10.70 27.89 -7.07
C GLY A 247 10.07 28.48 -5.81
N LEU A 248 9.54 29.71 -5.89
CA LEU A 248 8.99 30.47 -4.75
C LEU A 248 7.46 30.37 -4.65
N GLU A 249 6.80 29.75 -5.64
CA GLU A 249 5.35 29.59 -5.60
C GLU A 249 4.92 28.55 -4.56
N GLU A 250 3.65 28.66 -4.11
CA GLU A 250 3.07 27.65 -3.22
C GLU A 250 3.11 26.28 -3.89
N LYS A 251 3.59 25.27 -3.15
CA LYS A 251 3.64 23.90 -3.66
C LYS A 251 2.25 23.44 -4.06
N GLU A 252 2.09 23.04 -5.31
CA GLU A 252 0.89 22.34 -5.74
C GLU A 252 0.85 20.93 -5.13
N TYR A 253 -0.37 20.45 -4.83
CA TYR A 253 -0.59 19.11 -4.34
C TYR A 253 -1.69 18.41 -5.14
N SER A 254 -1.48 17.13 -5.44
CA SER A 254 -2.52 16.24 -5.92
C SER A 254 -3.01 15.36 -4.77
N GLU A 255 -4.29 14.99 -4.79
CA GLU A 255 -4.89 14.11 -3.78
C GLU A 255 -5.35 12.80 -4.42
N TYR A 256 -4.86 11.67 -3.89
CA TYR A 256 -5.24 10.33 -4.30
C TYR A 256 -5.65 9.54 -3.06
N LEU A 257 -6.85 8.94 -3.06
CA LEU A 257 -7.37 8.14 -1.93
C LEU A 257 -7.29 8.85 -0.55
N GLY A 258 -7.39 10.19 -0.53
CA GLY A 258 -7.28 11.02 0.67
C GLY A 258 -5.85 11.31 1.15
N ILE A 259 -4.82 10.99 0.36
CA ILE A 259 -3.41 11.31 0.62
C ILE A 259 -2.96 12.38 -0.38
N LYS A 260 -2.39 13.46 0.14
CA LYS A 260 -1.81 14.55 -0.66
C LYS A 260 -0.35 14.26 -0.97
N ILE A 261 0.04 14.40 -2.24
CA ILE A 261 1.42 14.32 -2.72
C ILE A 261 1.79 15.61 -3.43
N VAL A 262 3.07 15.99 -3.36
CA VAL A 262 3.58 17.19 -4.04
C VAL A 262 3.47 16.98 -5.55
N LYS A 263 2.99 18.01 -6.25
CA LYS A 263 2.86 18.04 -7.70
C LYS A 263 3.76 19.13 -8.28
N LEU A 264 4.49 18.79 -9.34
CA LEU A 264 5.27 19.74 -10.14
C LEU A 264 4.82 19.69 -11.59
N ARG A 265 4.52 20.84 -12.19
CA ARG A 265 4.22 20.96 -13.61
C ARG A 265 5.50 21.22 -14.40
N ILE A 266 5.72 20.46 -15.46
CA ILE A 266 6.89 20.64 -16.32
C ILE A 266 6.43 20.76 -17.78
N PRO A 267 6.71 21.88 -18.46
CA PRO A 267 6.41 22.01 -19.87
C PRO A 267 7.32 21.15 -20.74
N VAL A 268 6.72 20.44 -21.68
CA VAL A 268 7.44 19.66 -22.69
C VAL A 268 7.64 20.53 -23.93
N THR A 269 8.90 20.73 -24.29
CA THR A 269 9.32 21.35 -25.56
C THR A 269 10.29 20.45 -26.32
N TYR A 270 10.26 20.54 -27.65
CA TYR A 270 11.23 19.84 -28.48
C TYR A 270 12.67 20.28 -28.17
N GLY A 271 13.56 19.30 -28.01
CA GLY A 271 14.99 19.53 -27.76
C GLY A 271 15.38 19.70 -26.29
N ARG A 272 14.43 19.77 -25.35
CA ARG A 272 14.75 19.72 -23.91
C ARG A 272 15.09 18.29 -23.49
N PRO A 273 16.20 18.06 -22.75
CA PRO A 273 16.53 16.75 -22.21
C PRO A 273 15.63 16.42 -21.02
N MET A 274 14.39 16.01 -21.29
CA MET A 274 13.35 15.82 -20.27
C MET A 274 13.75 14.83 -19.17
N GLY A 275 14.50 13.77 -19.50
CA GLY A 275 15.04 12.84 -18.49
C GLY A 275 15.89 13.56 -17.44
N THR A 276 16.82 14.41 -17.88
CA THR A 276 17.65 15.24 -16.99
C THR A 276 16.80 16.20 -16.15
N ILE A 277 15.78 16.83 -16.76
CA ILE A 277 14.89 17.76 -16.04
C ILE A 277 14.13 17.04 -14.93
N ILE A 278 13.61 15.84 -15.20
CA ILE A 278 12.93 15.01 -14.20
C ILE A 278 13.90 14.59 -13.08
N GLU A 279 15.12 14.16 -13.42
CA GLU A 279 16.15 13.84 -12.43
C GLU A 279 16.48 15.04 -11.52
N THR A 280 16.58 16.24 -12.09
CA THR A 280 16.79 17.49 -11.34
C THR A 280 15.59 17.80 -10.45
N ALA A 281 14.36 17.65 -10.94
CA ALA A 281 13.15 17.86 -10.15
C ALA A 281 13.07 16.91 -8.94
N VAL A 282 13.40 15.63 -9.15
CA VAL A 282 13.41 14.63 -8.06
C VAL A 282 14.52 14.92 -7.06
N THR A 283 15.70 15.33 -7.53
CA THR A 283 16.79 15.76 -6.65
C THR A 283 16.40 16.97 -5.81
N ASN A 284 15.74 17.97 -6.42
CA ASN A 284 15.24 19.14 -5.70
C ASN A 284 14.16 18.76 -4.66
N TYR A 285 13.26 17.84 -5.00
CA TYR A 285 12.29 17.30 -4.05
C TYR A 285 12.98 16.61 -2.86
N LEU A 286 14.04 15.84 -3.09
CA LEU A 286 14.84 15.22 -2.03
C LEU A 286 15.52 16.26 -1.13
N LEU A 287 16.10 17.32 -1.71
CA LEU A 287 16.69 18.43 -0.95
C LEU A 287 15.65 19.09 -0.03
N GLN A 288 14.45 19.33 -0.55
CA GLN A 288 13.36 19.91 0.24
C GLN A 288 12.93 19.02 1.40
N LEU A 289 12.95 17.69 1.25
CA LEU A 289 12.67 16.76 2.34
C LEU A 289 13.76 16.77 3.41
N ASP A 290 15.01 17.05 3.02
CA ASP A 290 16.16 17.20 3.93
C ASP A 290 16.24 18.61 4.56
N GLY A 291 15.27 19.48 4.25
CA GLY A 291 15.15 20.82 4.82
C GLY A 291 15.89 21.92 4.04
N PHE A 292 16.50 21.59 2.89
CA PHE A 292 17.17 22.56 2.01
C PHE A 292 16.20 23.09 0.96
N ASP A 293 15.97 24.41 1.00
CA ASP A 293 15.10 25.11 0.04
C ASP A 293 15.95 26.08 -0.79
N SER A 294 16.48 25.60 -1.92
CA SER A 294 17.38 26.36 -2.78
C SER A 294 16.78 27.67 -3.29
N ALA A 295 15.46 27.74 -3.46
CA ALA A 295 14.75 28.95 -3.86
C ALA A 295 14.82 30.01 -2.77
N LYS A 296 14.54 29.63 -1.51
CA LYS A 296 14.63 30.52 -0.35
C LYS A 296 16.06 30.96 -0.06
N GLU A 297 17.03 30.06 -0.18
CA GLU A 297 18.44 30.42 -0.02
C GLU A 297 18.87 31.45 -1.07
N PHE A 298 18.46 31.26 -2.32
CA PHE A 298 18.74 32.21 -3.40
C PHE A 298 18.04 33.55 -3.17
N GLU A 299 16.77 33.54 -2.74
CA GLU A 299 16.04 34.76 -2.38
C GLU A 299 16.78 35.56 -1.28
N GLN A 300 17.24 34.87 -0.23
CA GLN A 300 18.02 35.50 0.84
C GLN A 300 19.35 36.08 0.33
N LEU A 301 20.03 35.39 -0.58
CA LEU A 301 21.27 35.90 -1.19
C LEU A 301 21.01 37.14 -2.04
N VAL A 302 19.96 37.13 -2.86
CA VAL A 302 19.57 38.28 -3.69
C VAL A 302 19.17 39.47 -2.82
N LEU A 303 18.38 39.25 -1.76
CA LEU A 303 17.98 40.31 -0.83
C LEU A 303 19.21 40.92 -0.12
N LYS A 304 20.15 40.09 0.33
CA LYS A 304 21.41 40.57 0.94
C LYS A 304 22.23 41.41 -0.04
N GLU A 305 22.31 41.03 -1.31
CA GLU A 305 23.06 41.78 -2.31
C GLU A 305 22.36 43.10 -2.67
N ILE A 306 21.02 43.13 -2.71
CA ILE A 306 20.24 44.36 -2.89
C ILE A 306 20.44 45.32 -1.70
N GLU A 307 20.45 44.81 -0.47
CA GLU A 307 20.73 45.62 0.72
C GLU A 307 22.14 46.22 0.70
N LYS A 308 23.13 45.42 0.29
CA LYS A 308 24.52 45.88 0.14
C LYS A 308 24.65 46.99 -0.91
N ASN A 309 24.05 46.80 -2.08
CA ASN A 309 24.05 47.80 -3.16
C ASN A 309 23.24 49.07 -2.85
N ARG A 310 22.41 49.08 -1.79
CA ARG A 310 21.72 50.28 -1.29
C ARG A 310 22.54 51.07 -0.27
N GLN A 311 23.59 50.47 0.29
CA GLN A 311 24.47 51.09 1.29
C GLN A 311 25.74 51.69 0.68
N ASP A 312 26.05 51.34 -0.58
CA ASP A 312 27.09 51.95 -1.43
C ASP A 312 26.50 53.08 -2.31
#